data_AF-A0A9W9C0L8-F1
#
_entry.id   AF-A0A9W9C0L8-F1
#
_cell.length_a   1.000
_cell.length_b   1.000
_cell.length_c   1.000
_cell.angle_alpha   90.00
_cell.angle_beta   90.00
_cell.angle_gamma   90.00
#
_symmetry.space_group_name_H-M   'P 1'
#
loop_
_entity.id
_entity.type
_entity.pdbx_description
1 polymer ?
#
loop_
_entity_poly.entity_id
_entity_poly.type
_entity_poly.pdbx_seq_one_letter_code
_entity_poly.pdbx_strand_id
1 'polypeptide(L)'
;MDTYKVQLFGQKPAQPKAPLLEHDYITEHIVELQSILRFIEALTQTPSVKNPDPININIKGQMLGKVDSKWFTEWWNKDVQSKIDSRPRPFSGYQNSNTAASKDKTINNIIFEAMGSTRNFDDFLLCEDAINSFKAKLWANQGPVQAQKWKDIAKSAATVLAVYNYMHTPEVTRRMQKTIENIRMELSNMPYLTNNNLPMADGKSPADLADAWMAFMTQQLDRFTAKGKEWLRETINDGIKQYNIALNDLKKARAVIEKENNERNPVLKRKLENSRVKARNDAANIVAVKKPKVITAEKDLQVANKALEDAEDIVSRIDDPVKKEAAKKTQDITGKRTRVGTAKRALTNAQKQLGKARRAVMKYDEQLLKTEIANLNKDLAYLKAFDAARVALRPLKAA
;
A
#
# COMPACT_ATOMS: atom_id res chain seq x y z
N MET A 1 10.85 -31.78 -31.49
CA MET A 1 10.62 -30.43 -32.04
C MET A 1 9.15 -30.39 -32.40
N ASP A 2 8.31 -29.89 -31.50
CA ASP A 2 6.88 -29.78 -31.77
C ASP A 2 6.64 -28.49 -32.57
N THR A 3 6.23 -28.67 -33.81
CA THR A 3 5.85 -27.60 -34.73
C THR A 3 4.55 -26.97 -34.23
N TYR A 4 4.59 -25.68 -33.91
CA TYR A 4 3.39 -24.88 -33.65
C TYR A 4 2.57 -24.80 -34.93
N LYS A 5 1.54 -25.66 -35.05
CA LYS A 5 0.51 -25.52 -36.08
C LYS A 5 -0.36 -24.31 -35.74
N VAL A 6 -0.31 -23.30 -36.60
CA VAL A 6 -1.24 -22.17 -36.58
C VAL A 6 -2.61 -22.68 -37.01
N GLN A 7 -3.60 -22.61 -36.12
CA GLN A 7 -5.01 -22.83 -36.46
C GLN A 7 -5.64 -21.52 -36.95
N LEU A 8 -6.23 -21.54 -38.14
CA LEU A 8 -7.14 -20.49 -38.62
C LEU A 8 -8.50 -20.71 -37.95
N PHE A 9 -8.96 -19.76 -37.13
CA PHE A 9 -10.26 -19.83 -36.48
C PHE A 9 -11.37 -19.43 -37.46
N GLY A 10 -12.19 -20.40 -37.88
CA GLY A 10 -13.32 -20.22 -38.81
C GLY A 10 -14.59 -19.60 -38.20
N GLN A 11 -14.57 -19.24 -36.92
CA GLN A 11 -15.61 -18.44 -36.27
C GLN A 11 -14.97 -17.39 -35.37
N LYS A 12 -15.57 -16.20 -35.35
CA LYS A 12 -15.15 -15.09 -34.49
C LYS A 12 -15.16 -15.61 -33.05
N PRO A 13 -14.02 -15.56 -32.32
CA PRO A 13 -14.00 -16.01 -30.93
C PRO A 13 -15.09 -15.28 -30.17
N ALA A 14 -15.78 -16.00 -29.25
CA ALA A 14 -16.76 -15.39 -28.37
C ALA A 14 -16.16 -14.11 -27.81
N GLN A 15 -16.91 -12.99 -27.91
CA GLN A 15 -16.43 -11.75 -27.31
C GLN A 15 -16.02 -12.06 -25.87
N PRO A 16 -14.81 -11.65 -25.45
CA PRO A 16 -14.42 -11.84 -24.07
C PRO A 16 -15.55 -11.27 -23.21
N LYS A 17 -16.07 -12.06 -22.28
CA LYS A 17 -16.93 -11.54 -21.22
C LYS A 17 -16.22 -10.29 -20.70
N ALA A 18 -16.96 -9.18 -20.60
CA ALA A 18 -16.42 -7.91 -20.11
C ALA A 18 -15.48 -8.22 -18.94
N PRO A 19 -14.22 -7.73 -18.97
CA PRO A 19 -13.26 -8.08 -17.94
C PRO A 19 -13.93 -7.80 -16.58
N LEU A 20 -14.01 -8.82 -15.74
CA LEU A 20 -14.22 -8.62 -14.31
C LEU A 20 -13.25 -7.50 -13.94
N LEU A 21 -13.75 -6.39 -13.38
CA LEU A 21 -12.93 -5.24 -13.00
C LEU A 21 -11.65 -5.77 -12.34
N GLU A 22 -10.51 -5.68 -13.03
CA GLU A 22 -9.24 -6.29 -12.58
C GLU A 22 -8.67 -5.58 -11.34
N HIS A 23 -9.33 -4.50 -10.91
CA HIS A 23 -8.94 -3.67 -9.78
C HIS A 23 -10.02 -3.74 -8.71
N ASP A 24 -9.67 -4.32 -7.55
CA ASP A 24 -10.47 -4.19 -6.34
C ASP A 24 -10.42 -2.72 -5.90
N TYR A 25 -11.49 -1.98 -6.19
CA TYR A 25 -11.69 -0.64 -5.66
C TYR A 25 -12.19 -0.75 -4.22
N ILE A 26 -11.57 0.02 -3.34
CA ILE A 26 -11.98 0.14 -1.95
C ILE A 26 -12.31 1.58 -1.62
N THR A 27 -13.31 1.75 -0.75
CA THR A 27 -13.61 3.05 -0.16
C THR A 27 -12.49 3.39 0.83
N GLU A 28 -11.84 4.53 0.65
CA GLU A 28 -10.73 4.97 1.49
C GLU A 28 -11.00 6.33 2.14
N HIS A 29 -10.46 6.51 3.35
CA HIS A 29 -10.35 7.82 3.98
C HIS A 29 -9.16 8.56 3.36
N ILE A 30 -9.34 9.84 3.02
CA ILE A 30 -8.26 10.68 2.48
C ILE A 30 -7.25 11.03 3.58
N VAL A 31 -7.75 11.45 4.74
CA VAL A 31 -6.98 11.54 5.98
C VAL A 31 -7.15 10.22 6.72
N GLU A 32 -6.04 9.54 6.97
CA GLU A 32 -6.09 8.22 7.57
C GLU A 32 -6.56 8.25 9.04
N LEU A 33 -7.35 7.26 9.46
CA LEU A 33 -7.91 7.17 10.82
C LEU A 33 -6.85 7.19 11.93
N GLN A 34 -5.66 6.61 11.69
CA GLN A 34 -4.54 6.65 12.63
C GLN A 34 -4.02 8.06 12.92
N SER A 35 -4.40 9.07 12.15
CA SER A 35 -3.96 10.46 12.35
C SER A 35 -4.40 11.01 13.70
N ILE A 36 -5.59 10.64 14.19
CA ILE A 36 -6.08 11.08 15.51
C ILE A 36 -5.26 10.47 16.64
N LEU A 37 -5.00 9.15 16.58
CA LEU A 37 -4.15 8.50 17.56
C LEU A 37 -2.75 9.13 17.58
N ARG A 38 -2.18 9.37 16.40
CA ARG A 38 -0.85 10.00 16.26
C ARG A 38 -0.81 11.44 16.73
N PHE A 39 -1.91 12.17 16.56
CA PHE A 39 -2.07 13.51 17.11
C PHE A 39 -2.07 13.48 18.64
N ILE A 40 -2.79 12.55 19.26
CA ILE A 40 -2.78 12.38 20.73
C ILE A 40 -1.39 11.94 21.22
N GLU A 41 -0.71 11.02 20.51
CA GLU A 41 0.67 10.62 20.81
C GLU A 41 1.64 11.81 20.69
N ALA A 42 1.45 12.68 19.69
CA ALA A 42 2.23 13.90 19.48
C ALA A 42 1.96 14.96 20.57
N LEU A 43 0.71 15.16 21.00
CA LEU A 43 0.38 16.06 22.10
C LEU A 43 0.96 15.57 23.42
N THR A 44 0.80 14.29 23.70
CA THR A 44 1.22 13.69 24.99
C THR A 44 2.68 13.26 25.01
N GLN A 45 3.39 13.37 23.89
CA GLN A 45 4.78 12.91 23.72
C GLN A 45 4.97 11.45 24.18
N THR A 46 3.99 10.60 23.84
CA THR A 46 3.95 9.19 24.25
C THR A 46 4.23 8.30 23.04
N PRO A 47 5.45 7.75 22.91
CA PRO A 47 5.77 6.86 21.81
C PRO A 47 5.00 5.54 21.92
N SER A 48 4.70 4.93 20.77
CA SER A 48 4.11 3.60 20.69
C SER A 48 4.89 2.71 19.74
N VAL A 49 4.62 1.40 19.76
CA VAL A 49 5.22 0.44 18.81
C VAL A 49 4.97 0.85 17.36
N LYS A 50 3.83 1.50 17.08
CA LYS A 50 3.44 1.94 15.73
C LYS A 50 3.86 3.38 15.43
N ASN A 51 4.30 4.13 16.43
CA ASN A 51 4.77 5.51 16.33
C ASN A 51 5.86 5.77 17.38
N PRO A 52 7.09 5.24 17.17
CA PRO A 52 8.16 5.33 18.16
C PRO A 52 8.74 6.74 18.30
N ASP A 53 8.43 7.63 17.36
CA ASP A 53 8.95 8.99 17.28
C ASP A 53 7.80 9.95 16.93
N PRO A 54 6.93 10.28 17.91
CA PRO A 54 5.83 11.23 17.72
C PRO A 54 6.33 12.61 17.26
N ILE A 55 5.49 13.32 16.51
CA ILE A 55 5.83 14.68 16.06
C ILE A 55 5.88 15.62 17.26
N ASN A 56 6.96 16.41 17.38
CA ASN A 56 7.01 17.50 18.32
C ASN A 56 6.27 18.72 17.73
N ILE A 57 5.07 19.02 18.24
CA ILE A 57 4.20 20.01 17.61
C ILE A 57 4.80 21.42 17.73
N ASN A 58 5.08 22.08 16.60
CA ASN A 58 5.56 23.45 16.55
C ASN A 58 4.45 24.40 16.05
N ILE A 59 4.05 25.35 16.89
CA ILE A 59 3.07 26.38 16.57
C ILE A 59 3.83 27.70 16.40
N LYS A 60 3.96 28.17 15.16
CA LYS A 60 4.56 29.47 14.81
C LYS A 60 5.97 29.68 15.38
N GLY A 61 6.80 28.64 15.36
CA GLY A 61 8.18 28.67 15.85
C GLY A 61 8.32 28.25 17.32
N GLN A 62 7.22 28.03 18.04
CA GLN A 62 7.23 27.63 19.45
C GLN A 62 6.83 26.16 19.59
N MET A 63 7.62 25.40 20.34
CA MET A 63 7.31 24.02 20.65
C MET A 63 6.16 23.97 21.66
N LEU A 64 5.11 23.24 21.32
CA LEU A 64 4.04 22.93 22.27
C LEU A 64 4.59 21.97 23.32
N GLY A 65 4.41 22.35 24.59
CA GLY A 65 4.76 21.51 25.73
C GLY A 65 4.01 20.18 25.78
N LYS A 66 4.45 19.27 26.63
CA LYS A 66 3.79 17.98 26.82
C LYS A 66 2.39 18.18 27.40
N VAL A 67 1.39 17.62 26.74
CA VAL A 67 0.00 17.64 27.20
C VAL A 67 -0.28 16.45 28.11
N ASP A 68 -1.04 16.65 29.20
CA ASP A 68 -1.41 15.57 30.11
C ASP A 68 -2.33 14.54 29.43
N SER A 69 -1.87 13.29 29.36
CA SER A 69 -2.63 12.17 28.81
C SER A 69 -3.90 11.85 29.60
N LYS A 70 -3.95 12.20 30.90
CA LYS A 70 -5.12 11.93 31.74
C LYS A 70 -6.38 12.61 31.22
N TRP A 71 -6.23 13.81 30.66
CA TRP A 71 -7.36 14.53 30.08
C TRP A 71 -8.04 13.73 28.96
N PHE A 72 -7.27 13.07 28.10
CA PHE A 72 -7.83 12.23 27.04
C PHE A 72 -8.56 11.01 27.60
N THR A 73 -8.03 10.38 28.65
CA THR A 73 -8.74 9.26 29.30
C THR A 73 -10.05 9.70 29.97
N GLU A 74 -10.11 10.93 30.49
CA GLU A 74 -11.27 11.46 31.19
C GLU A 74 -12.34 12.02 30.27
N TRP A 75 -11.96 12.72 29.19
CA TRP A 75 -12.88 13.50 28.36
C TRP A 75 -13.16 12.89 27.00
N TRP A 76 -12.19 12.19 26.38
CA TRP A 76 -12.30 11.80 24.97
C TRP A 76 -13.52 10.91 24.69
N ASN A 77 -13.83 9.99 25.61
CA ASN A 77 -14.98 9.08 25.54
C ASN A 77 -16.09 9.43 26.54
N LYS A 78 -16.03 10.60 27.18
CA LYS A 78 -17.06 11.03 28.12
C LYS A 78 -18.33 11.41 27.37
N ASP A 79 -19.47 11.06 27.95
CA ASP A 79 -20.76 11.52 27.44
C ASP A 79 -20.90 13.04 27.63
N VAL A 80 -20.91 13.76 26.52
CA VAL A 80 -21.11 15.21 26.41
C VAL A 80 -22.25 15.53 25.43
N GLN A 81 -23.16 14.57 25.20
CA GLN A 81 -24.26 14.66 24.24
C GLN A 81 -25.06 15.97 24.37
N SER A 82 -25.39 16.37 25.60
CA SER A 82 -26.17 17.58 25.86
C SER A 82 -25.51 18.88 25.38
N LYS A 83 -24.21 18.86 25.12
CA LYS A 83 -23.44 20.01 24.62
C LYS A 83 -23.08 19.87 23.14
N ILE A 84 -23.10 18.67 22.59
CA ILE A 84 -22.80 18.47 21.17
C ILE A 84 -23.85 19.21 20.34
N ASP A 85 -25.13 19.10 20.69
CA ASP A 85 -26.24 19.68 19.93
C ASP A 85 -26.24 21.22 19.94
N SER A 86 -25.66 21.84 20.98
CA SER A 86 -25.68 23.29 21.19
C SER A 86 -24.32 23.98 21.00
N ARG A 87 -23.32 23.26 20.48
CA ARG A 87 -21.98 23.82 20.27
C ARG A 87 -21.98 24.92 19.20
N PRO A 88 -21.12 25.93 19.32
CA PRO A 88 -21.22 27.15 18.51
C PRO A 88 -20.80 26.97 17.05
N ARG A 89 -19.92 26.02 16.74
CA ARG A 89 -19.35 25.85 15.39
C ARG A 89 -19.33 24.39 14.97
N PRO A 90 -20.49 23.75 14.72
CA PRO A 90 -20.51 22.40 14.15
C PRO A 90 -19.99 22.43 12.71
N PHE A 91 -19.24 21.41 12.29
CA PHE A 91 -18.89 21.28 10.87
C PHE A 91 -20.14 20.98 10.03
N SER A 92 -20.15 21.39 8.75
CA SER A 92 -21.36 21.40 7.91
C SER A 92 -21.94 20.03 7.57
N GLY A 93 -21.17 18.94 7.66
CA GLY A 93 -21.64 17.59 7.30
C GLY A 93 -22.70 17.01 8.24
N TYR A 94 -22.94 17.63 9.40
CA TYR A 94 -24.02 17.25 10.32
C TYR A 94 -25.42 17.53 9.78
N GLN A 95 -25.57 18.45 8.82
CA GLN A 95 -26.87 18.88 8.29
C GLN A 95 -27.60 17.76 7.52
N ASN A 96 -26.89 16.72 7.09
CA ASN A 96 -27.45 15.61 6.31
C ASN A 96 -28.14 14.54 7.17
N SER A 97 -28.23 14.72 8.49
CA SER A 97 -28.88 13.73 9.36
C SER A 97 -29.72 14.39 10.45
N ASN A 98 -31.02 14.47 10.19
CA ASN A 98 -32.06 14.95 11.11
C ASN A 98 -32.17 14.13 12.42
N THR A 99 -31.35 13.10 12.60
CA THR A 99 -31.28 12.21 13.77
C THR A 99 -29.86 11.94 14.27
N ALA A 100 -28.83 12.57 13.70
CA ALA A 100 -27.42 12.25 14.00
C ALA A 100 -26.92 12.79 15.33
N ALA A 101 -27.39 13.97 15.72
CA ALA A 101 -26.90 14.66 16.90
C ALA A 101 -27.04 13.75 18.14
N SER A 102 -28.18 13.06 18.28
CA SER A 102 -28.52 12.17 19.41
C SER A 102 -27.73 10.84 19.51
N LYS A 103 -26.83 10.53 18.57
CA LYS A 103 -26.00 9.31 18.59
C LYS A 103 -24.53 9.57 18.91
N ASP A 104 -24.04 10.79 18.69
CA ASP A 104 -22.66 11.16 18.98
C ASP A 104 -22.56 11.61 20.42
N LYS A 105 -22.30 10.65 21.31
CA LYS A 105 -22.26 10.94 22.74
C LYS A 105 -20.94 11.55 23.18
N THR A 106 -19.87 11.39 22.42
CA THR A 106 -18.50 11.67 22.88
C THR A 106 -17.72 12.57 21.93
N ILE A 107 -16.65 13.20 22.44
CA ILE A 107 -15.67 13.94 21.63
C ILE A 107 -15.09 13.03 20.53
N ASN A 108 -14.79 11.77 20.86
CA ASN A 108 -14.32 10.79 19.89
C ASN A 108 -15.30 10.64 18.71
N ASN A 109 -16.60 10.56 18.98
CA ASN A 109 -17.60 10.40 17.92
C ASN A 109 -17.62 11.58 16.95
N ILE A 110 -17.63 12.82 17.47
CA ILE A 110 -17.70 14.01 16.62
C ILE A 110 -16.43 14.20 15.78
N ILE A 111 -15.26 13.84 16.33
CA ILE A 111 -13.99 13.93 15.61
C ILE A 111 -13.91 12.88 14.49
N PHE A 112 -14.34 11.65 14.75
CA PHE A 112 -14.38 10.62 13.70
C PHE A 112 -15.44 10.91 12.64
N GLU A 113 -16.56 11.54 13.01
CA GLU A 113 -17.54 12.00 12.02
C GLU A 113 -16.98 13.13 11.13
N ALA A 114 -16.28 14.09 11.73
CA ALA A 114 -15.60 15.17 11.01
C ALA A 114 -14.53 14.66 10.02
N MET A 115 -13.92 13.50 10.30
CA MET A 115 -12.92 12.86 9.45
C MET A 115 -13.50 12.19 8.19
N GLY A 116 -14.80 11.92 8.17
CA GLY A 116 -15.44 11.08 7.16
C GLY A 116 -15.79 9.73 7.77
N SER A 117 -17.07 9.56 8.08
CA SER A 117 -17.65 8.32 8.61
C SER A 117 -18.94 8.01 7.84
N THR A 118 -19.77 7.10 8.33
CA THR A 118 -20.99 6.64 7.65
C THR A 118 -21.91 7.79 7.20
N ARG A 119 -21.88 8.96 7.87
CA ARG A 119 -22.77 10.09 7.55
C ARG A 119 -22.06 11.18 6.73
N ASN A 120 -20.79 11.47 6.98
CA ASN A 120 -19.95 12.32 6.14
C ASN A 120 -19.23 11.50 5.05
N PHE A 121 -20.01 10.85 4.19
CA PHE A 121 -19.44 9.98 3.15
C PHE A 121 -18.83 10.75 1.97
N ASP A 122 -19.13 12.05 1.86
CA ASP A 122 -18.60 12.94 0.81
C ASP A 122 -17.07 13.06 0.86
N ASP A 123 -16.45 12.72 1.99
CA ASP A 123 -15.00 12.76 2.15
C ASP A 123 -14.33 11.39 1.87
N PHE A 124 -15.12 10.34 1.56
CA PHE A 124 -14.59 9.08 1.05
C PHE A 124 -14.29 9.15 -0.44
N LEU A 125 -13.28 8.40 -0.86
CA LEU A 125 -12.94 8.20 -2.26
C LEU A 125 -12.84 6.72 -2.60
N LEU A 126 -13.11 6.38 -3.86
CA LEU A 126 -12.81 5.06 -4.41
C LEU A 126 -11.36 5.07 -4.88
N CYS A 127 -10.57 4.13 -4.37
CA CYS A 127 -9.16 4.01 -4.69
C CYS A 127 -8.82 2.55 -4.94
N GLU A 128 -7.86 2.30 -5.82
CA GLU A 128 -7.33 0.95 -6.01
C GLU A 128 -6.64 0.47 -4.72
N ASP A 129 -6.92 -0.77 -4.30
CA ASP A 129 -6.36 -1.35 -3.06
C ASP A 129 -4.83 -1.18 -2.95
N ALA A 130 -4.11 -1.32 -4.07
CA ALA A 130 -2.67 -1.15 -4.11
C ALA A 130 -2.22 0.28 -3.76
N ILE A 131 -2.90 1.31 -4.28
CA ILE A 131 -2.59 2.71 -4.01
C ILE A 131 -2.92 3.01 -2.54
N ASN A 132 -4.10 2.60 -2.05
CA ASN A 132 -4.49 2.80 -0.66
C ASN A 132 -3.53 2.10 0.32
N SER A 133 -3.12 0.85 0.03
CA SER A 133 -2.15 0.11 0.86
C SER A 133 -0.79 0.81 0.94
N PHE A 134 -0.32 1.37 -0.18
CA PHE A 134 0.94 2.13 -0.21
C PHE A 134 0.79 3.48 0.51
N LYS A 135 -0.34 4.17 0.32
CA LYS A 135 -0.69 5.41 1.02
C LYS A 135 -0.68 5.20 2.53
N ALA A 136 -1.38 4.20 3.04
CA ALA A 136 -1.46 3.90 4.46
C ALA A 136 -0.08 3.65 5.09
N LYS A 137 0.83 2.95 4.39
CA LYS A 137 2.21 2.72 4.86
C LYS A 137 3.04 3.98 4.83
N LEU A 138 2.99 4.75 3.74
CA LEU A 138 3.70 6.03 3.64
C LEU A 138 3.20 7.01 4.70
N TRP A 139 1.89 7.07 4.93
CA TRP A 139 1.24 7.84 6.00
C TRP A 139 1.72 7.37 7.37
N ALA A 140 1.89 6.07 7.51
CA ALA A 140 2.47 5.47 8.70
C ALA A 140 3.97 5.76 8.89
N ASN A 141 4.63 6.47 7.98
CA ASN A 141 6.09 6.66 7.91
C ASN A 141 6.86 5.33 7.78
N GLN A 142 6.25 4.36 7.10
CA GLN A 142 6.79 3.02 6.86
C GLN A 142 7.11 2.87 5.36
N GLY A 143 8.15 2.10 5.05
CA GLY A 143 8.45 1.72 3.67
C GLY A 143 7.30 0.90 3.07
N PRO A 144 6.74 1.29 1.90
CA PRO A 144 5.57 0.62 1.34
C PRO A 144 5.84 -0.84 0.93
N VAL A 145 7.11 -1.17 0.65
CA VAL A 145 7.56 -2.51 0.26
C VAL A 145 8.80 -2.88 1.08
N GLN A 146 8.86 -4.13 1.54
CA GLN A 146 10.09 -4.68 2.14
C GLN A 146 11.15 -4.89 1.06
N ALA A 147 12.41 -4.54 1.34
CA ALA A 147 13.53 -4.39 0.40
C ALA A 147 13.99 -5.66 -0.38
N GLN A 148 13.16 -6.68 -0.58
CA GLN A 148 13.63 -8.02 -0.96
C GLN A 148 13.46 -8.40 -2.44
N LYS A 149 12.87 -7.57 -3.31
CA LYS A 149 12.68 -7.93 -4.72
C LYS A 149 12.97 -6.78 -5.68
N TRP A 150 14.19 -6.73 -6.19
CA TRP A 150 14.61 -5.69 -7.14
C TRP A 150 13.80 -5.65 -8.44
N LYS A 151 13.24 -6.79 -8.85
CA LYS A 151 12.39 -6.92 -10.05
C LYS A 151 11.06 -6.17 -9.96
N ASP A 152 10.61 -5.87 -8.74
CA ASP A 152 9.37 -5.15 -8.51
C ASP A 152 9.63 -3.67 -8.18
N ILE A 153 10.89 -3.21 -8.20
CA ILE A 153 11.26 -1.84 -7.83
C ILE A 153 10.61 -0.83 -8.77
N ALA A 154 10.68 -1.02 -10.09
CA ALA A 154 10.09 -0.08 -11.04
C ALA A 154 8.58 0.05 -10.81
N LYS A 155 7.88 -1.07 -10.61
CA LYS A 155 6.45 -1.09 -10.28
C LYS A 155 6.17 -0.39 -8.94
N SER A 156 6.95 -0.69 -7.91
CA SER A 156 6.77 -0.11 -6.57
C SER A 156 7.02 1.39 -6.55
N ALA A 157 8.06 1.86 -7.24
CA ALA A 157 8.35 3.28 -7.41
C ALA A 157 7.22 3.99 -8.18
N ALA A 158 6.70 3.36 -9.24
CA ALA A 158 5.55 3.87 -9.97
C ALA A 158 4.31 3.98 -9.09
N THR A 159 4.01 2.98 -8.25
CA THR A 159 2.87 3.03 -7.32
C THR A 159 3.03 4.12 -6.27
N VAL A 160 4.22 4.34 -5.71
CA VAL A 160 4.44 5.46 -4.77
C VAL A 160 4.26 6.81 -5.46
N LEU A 161 4.78 6.99 -6.68
CA LEU A 161 4.53 8.20 -7.46
C LEU A 161 3.04 8.37 -7.77
N ALA A 162 2.32 7.28 -8.05
CA ALA A 162 0.88 7.31 -8.25
C ALA A 162 0.12 7.75 -6.99
N VAL A 163 0.53 7.31 -5.79
CA VAL A 163 -0.01 7.83 -4.51
C VAL A 163 0.15 9.34 -4.43
N TYR A 164 1.34 9.89 -4.71
CA TYR A 164 1.53 11.34 -4.66
C TYR A 164 0.73 12.08 -5.73
N ASN A 165 0.70 11.58 -6.97
CA ASN A 165 -0.09 12.18 -8.04
C ASN A 165 -1.59 12.19 -7.68
N TYR A 166 -2.08 11.09 -7.13
CA TYR A 166 -3.44 10.96 -6.60
C TYR A 166 -3.73 12.00 -5.52
N MET A 167 -2.87 12.10 -4.49
CA MET A 167 -3.05 13.06 -3.39
C MET A 167 -2.99 14.52 -3.84
N HIS A 168 -2.30 14.82 -4.95
CA HIS A 168 -2.21 16.14 -5.56
C HIS A 168 -3.30 16.42 -6.61
N THR A 169 -4.21 15.48 -6.88
CA THR A 169 -5.36 15.82 -7.72
C THR A 169 -6.21 16.89 -7.02
N PRO A 170 -6.69 17.92 -7.74
CA PRO A 170 -7.37 19.05 -7.11
C PRO A 170 -8.51 18.63 -6.18
N GLU A 171 -9.28 17.62 -6.59
CA GLU A 171 -10.42 17.13 -5.81
C GLU A 171 -9.98 16.40 -4.53
N VAL A 172 -8.97 15.52 -4.60
CA VAL A 172 -8.43 14.83 -3.42
C VAL A 172 -7.82 15.84 -2.45
N THR A 173 -7.00 16.77 -2.95
CA THR A 173 -6.39 17.82 -2.12
C THR A 173 -7.46 18.68 -1.43
N ARG A 174 -8.48 19.12 -2.17
CA ARG A 174 -9.59 19.93 -1.63
C ARG A 174 -10.34 19.17 -0.53
N ARG A 175 -10.67 17.90 -0.74
CA ARG A 175 -11.35 17.08 0.28
C ARG A 175 -10.45 16.82 1.49
N MET A 176 -9.17 16.54 1.29
CA MET A 176 -8.20 16.40 2.39
C MET A 176 -8.15 17.66 3.27
N GLN A 177 -8.02 18.84 2.65
CA GLN A 177 -7.98 20.13 3.36
C GLN A 177 -9.29 20.40 4.10
N LYS A 178 -10.43 20.11 3.46
CA LYS A 178 -11.75 20.19 4.09
C LYS A 178 -11.85 19.27 5.31
N THR A 179 -11.42 18.02 5.22
CA THR A 179 -11.41 17.06 6.35
C THR A 179 -10.53 17.56 7.50
N ILE A 180 -9.34 18.10 7.19
CA ILE A 180 -8.45 18.69 8.19
C ILE A 180 -9.12 19.87 8.90
N GLU A 181 -9.77 20.76 8.14
CA GLU A 181 -10.47 21.93 8.67
C GLU A 181 -11.73 21.54 9.47
N ASN A 182 -12.47 20.51 9.07
CA ASN A 182 -13.61 20.00 9.84
C ASN A 182 -13.17 19.52 11.23
N ILE A 183 -12.06 18.79 11.31
CA ILE A 183 -11.50 18.32 12.59
C ILE A 183 -11.03 19.52 13.42
N ARG A 184 -10.33 20.49 12.81
CA ARG A 184 -9.93 21.74 13.47
C ARG A 184 -11.15 22.46 14.06
N MET A 185 -12.24 22.56 13.31
CA MET A 185 -13.47 23.21 13.74
C MET A 185 -14.08 22.51 14.95
N GLU A 186 -14.16 21.17 14.96
CA GLU A 186 -14.65 20.44 16.11
C GLU A 186 -13.71 20.55 17.34
N LEU A 187 -12.40 20.54 17.13
CA LEU A 187 -11.42 20.80 18.20
C LEU A 187 -11.52 22.23 18.76
N SER A 188 -11.98 23.21 17.97
CA SER A 188 -12.24 24.57 18.46
C SER A 188 -13.44 24.66 19.41
N ASN A 189 -14.33 23.66 19.40
CA ASN A 189 -15.48 23.57 20.30
C ASN A 189 -15.11 22.95 21.67
N MET A 190 -13.88 22.48 21.86
CA MET A 190 -13.47 21.80 23.11
C MET A 190 -13.73 22.60 24.39
N PRO A 191 -13.49 23.93 24.45
CA PRO A 191 -13.80 24.71 25.66
C PRO A 191 -15.28 24.65 26.02
N TYR A 192 -16.17 24.65 25.03
CA TYR A 192 -17.62 24.50 25.24
C TYR A 192 -17.95 23.10 25.76
N LEU A 193 -17.46 22.07 25.07
CA LEU A 193 -17.76 20.66 25.37
C LEU A 193 -17.24 20.24 26.76
N THR A 194 -16.14 20.82 27.24
CA THR A 194 -15.51 20.45 28.52
C THR A 194 -15.69 21.46 29.65
N ASN A 195 -16.54 22.49 29.49
CA ASN A 195 -16.68 23.58 30.47
C ASN A 195 -15.34 24.27 30.79
N ASN A 196 -14.56 24.56 29.75
CA ASN A 196 -13.20 25.11 29.82
C ASN A 196 -12.17 24.24 30.55
N ASN A 197 -12.49 22.97 30.86
CA ASN A 197 -11.49 21.99 31.29
C ASN A 197 -10.71 21.53 30.06
N LEU A 198 -9.71 22.30 29.67
CA LEU A 198 -8.80 22.01 28.56
C LEU A 198 -7.55 21.31 29.08
N PRO A 199 -6.89 20.47 28.26
CA PRO A 199 -5.68 19.83 28.69
C PRO A 199 -4.55 20.85 28.80
N MET A 200 -3.71 20.73 29.82
CA MET A 200 -2.62 21.69 30.09
C MET A 200 -1.33 21.26 29.40
N ALA A 201 -0.65 22.17 28.71
CA ALA A 201 0.70 22.00 28.19
C ALA A 201 1.73 22.32 29.29
N ASP A 202 2.62 21.36 29.57
CA ASP A 202 3.61 21.40 30.66
C ASP A 202 3.01 21.77 32.03
N GLY A 203 1.71 21.53 32.22
CA GLY A 203 0.97 21.93 33.42
C GLY A 203 0.80 23.45 33.60
N LYS A 204 1.13 24.27 32.60
CA LYS A 204 1.20 25.74 32.74
C LYS A 204 0.06 26.48 32.04
N SER A 205 -0.22 26.11 30.79
CA SER A 205 -1.22 26.81 29.96
C SER A 205 -2.18 25.83 29.30
N PRO A 206 -3.47 26.17 29.16
CA PRO A 206 -4.39 25.41 28.33
C PRO A 206 -3.85 25.24 26.91
N ALA A 207 -3.86 24.02 26.38
CA ALA A 207 -3.48 23.77 25.01
C ALA A 207 -4.63 24.10 24.04
N ASP A 208 -4.35 24.89 23.02
CA ASP A 208 -5.27 25.09 21.90
C ASP A 208 -5.21 23.87 20.98
N LEU A 209 -6.18 22.97 21.13
CA LEU A 209 -6.23 21.72 20.37
C LEU A 209 -6.46 21.97 18.87
N ALA A 210 -7.11 23.07 18.47
CA ALA A 210 -7.36 23.38 17.07
C ALA A 210 -6.08 23.86 16.38
N ASP A 211 -5.35 24.79 17.00
CA ASP A 211 -4.05 25.25 16.49
C ASP A 211 -3.00 24.13 16.52
N ALA A 212 -3.00 23.30 17.56
CA ALA A 212 -2.12 22.14 17.64
C ALA A 212 -2.40 21.11 16.54
N TRP A 213 -3.68 20.88 16.18
CA TRP A 213 -4.05 19.98 15.08
C TRP A 213 -3.56 20.49 13.73
N MET A 214 -3.70 21.79 13.44
CA MET A 214 -3.19 22.37 12.19
C MET A 214 -1.67 22.28 12.10
N ALA A 215 -0.98 22.57 13.20
CA ALA A 215 0.47 22.42 13.28
C ALA A 215 0.91 20.95 13.11
N PHE A 216 0.20 20.01 13.74
CA PHE A 216 0.45 18.57 13.58
C PHE A 216 0.25 18.11 12.14
N MET A 217 -0.89 18.44 11.52
CA MET A 217 -1.19 18.01 10.15
C MET A 217 -0.22 18.60 9.12
N THR A 218 0.20 19.85 9.30
CA THR A 218 1.24 20.46 8.46
C THR A 218 2.54 19.65 8.53
N GLN A 219 3.04 19.38 9.74
CA GLN A 219 4.26 18.61 9.93
C GLN A 219 4.13 17.14 9.50
N GLN A 220 2.95 16.53 9.67
CA GLN A 220 2.68 15.16 9.23
C GLN A 220 2.69 15.06 7.70
N LEU A 221 2.12 16.04 6.98
CA LEU A 221 2.14 16.09 5.51
C LEU A 221 3.55 16.36 4.95
N ASP A 222 4.32 17.20 5.65
CA ASP A 222 5.74 17.41 5.34
C ASP A 222 6.55 16.11 5.54
N ARG A 223 6.35 15.43 6.69
CA ARG A 223 7.00 14.15 7.00
C ARG A 223 6.62 13.07 5.98
N PHE A 224 5.33 12.98 5.64
CA PHE A 224 4.82 12.08 4.60
C PHE A 224 5.55 12.29 3.27
N THR A 225 5.68 13.54 2.84
CA THR A 225 6.36 13.89 1.57
C THR A 225 7.86 13.60 1.64
N ALA A 226 8.53 14.02 2.72
CA ALA A 226 9.96 13.81 2.91
C ALA A 226 10.31 12.31 2.93
N LYS A 227 9.54 11.50 3.65
CA LYS A 227 9.79 10.07 3.77
C LYS A 227 9.54 9.31 2.48
N GLY A 228 8.50 9.62 1.70
CA GLY A 228 8.36 8.97 0.40
C GLY A 228 9.39 9.43 -0.63
N LYS A 229 9.84 10.70 -0.59
CA LYS A 229 11.00 11.14 -1.39
C LYS A 229 12.27 10.38 -1.04
N GLU A 230 12.56 10.23 0.25
CA GLU A 230 13.71 9.46 0.75
C GLU A 230 13.62 7.99 0.30
N TRP A 231 12.48 7.35 0.53
CA TRP A 231 12.24 5.97 0.14
C TRP A 231 12.37 5.75 -1.38
N LEU A 232 11.79 6.65 -2.20
CA LEU A 232 11.91 6.60 -3.66
C LEU A 232 13.37 6.72 -4.08
N ARG A 233 14.13 7.65 -3.50
CA ARG A 233 15.56 7.83 -3.81
C ARG A 233 16.34 6.54 -3.57
N GLU A 234 16.19 5.96 -2.38
CA GLU A 234 16.90 4.74 -2.00
C GLU A 234 16.50 3.55 -2.88
N THR A 235 15.19 3.38 -3.08
CA THR A 235 14.63 2.29 -3.88
C THR A 235 15.05 2.37 -5.35
N ILE A 236 15.00 3.57 -5.94
CA ILE A 236 15.44 3.80 -7.32
C ILE A 236 16.93 3.57 -7.47
N ASN A 237 17.75 4.07 -6.53
CA ASN A 237 19.21 3.88 -6.57
C ASN A 237 19.60 2.41 -6.46
N ASP A 238 19.03 1.66 -5.52
CA ASP A 238 19.26 0.21 -5.44
C ASP A 238 18.76 -0.48 -6.72
N GLY A 239 17.57 -0.11 -7.21
CA GLY A 239 17.04 -0.57 -8.48
C GLY A 239 18.04 -0.44 -9.63
N ILE A 240 18.50 0.77 -9.90
CA ILE A 240 19.46 1.06 -10.96
C ILE A 240 20.71 0.18 -10.82
N LYS A 241 21.24 0.04 -9.59
CA LYS A 241 22.39 -0.83 -9.32
C LYS A 241 22.10 -2.30 -9.67
N GLN A 242 20.99 -2.86 -9.20
CA GLN A 242 20.62 -4.27 -9.44
C GLN A 242 20.34 -4.54 -10.92
N TYR A 243 19.63 -3.63 -11.59
CA TYR A 243 19.36 -3.72 -13.03
C TYR A 243 20.64 -3.65 -13.86
N ASN A 244 21.59 -2.77 -13.51
CA ASN A 244 22.89 -2.71 -14.19
C ASN A 244 23.71 -4.00 -14.01
N ILE A 245 23.71 -4.59 -12.81
CA ILE A 245 24.35 -5.90 -12.57
C ILE A 245 23.73 -6.96 -13.49
N ALA A 246 22.39 -7.07 -13.47
CA ALA A 246 21.68 -8.05 -14.30
C ALA A 246 21.93 -7.83 -15.80
N LEU A 247 21.90 -6.58 -16.26
CA LEU A 247 22.17 -6.21 -17.65
C LEU A 247 23.58 -6.62 -18.08
N ASN A 248 24.58 -6.40 -17.23
CA ASN A 248 25.96 -6.80 -17.50
C ASN A 248 26.10 -8.33 -17.59
N ASP A 249 25.43 -9.07 -16.71
CA ASP A 249 25.41 -10.54 -16.77
C ASP A 249 24.79 -11.06 -18.08
N LEU A 250 23.68 -10.46 -18.52
CA LEU A 250 23.04 -10.85 -19.79
C LEU A 250 23.89 -10.48 -21.01
N LYS A 251 24.52 -9.31 -21.00
CA LYS A 251 25.46 -8.89 -22.05
C LYS A 251 26.66 -9.84 -22.15
N LYS A 252 27.22 -10.27 -21.02
CA LYS A 252 28.28 -11.30 -21.00
C LYS A 252 27.81 -12.62 -21.59
N ALA A 253 26.63 -13.10 -21.21
CA ALA A 253 26.06 -14.33 -21.77
C ALA A 253 25.85 -14.23 -23.29
N ARG A 254 25.35 -13.09 -23.77
CA ARG A 254 25.18 -12.82 -25.20
C ARG A 254 26.51 -12.79 -25.95
N ALA A 255 27.54 -12.13 -25.39
CA ALA A 255 28.87 -12.07 -26.00
C ALA A 255 29.51 -13.45 -26.18
N VAL A 256 29.23 -14.40 -25.27
CA VAL A 256 29.67 -15.80 -25.42
C VAL A 256 29.02 -16.45 -26.65
N ILE A 257 27.71 -16.26 -26.84
CA ILE A 257 27.00 -16.78 -28.02
C ILE A 257 27.47 -16.10 -29.31
N GLU A 258 27.69 -14.79 -29.30
CA GLU A 258 28.21 -14.08 -30.45
C GLU A 258 29.62 -14.55 -30.84
N LYS A 259 30.49 -14.80 -29.84
CA LYS A 259 31.82 -15.40 -30.08
C LYS A 259 31.72 -16.80 -30.69
N GLU A 260 30.79 -17.64 -30.21
CA GLU A 260 30.49 -18.96 -30.79
C GLU A 260 30.01 -18.84 -32.24
N ASN A 261 29.07 -17.94 -32.52
CA ASN A 261 28.51 -17.74 -33.86
C ASN A 261 29.57 -17.29 -34.87
N ASN A 262 30.52 -16.46 -34.42
CA ASN A 262 31.61 -15.90 -35.22
C ASN A 262 32.87 -16.79 -35.29
N GLU A 263 32.87 -17.98 -34.66
CA GLU A 263 33.99 -18.91 -34.71
C GLU A 263 34.18 -19.43 -36.16
N ARG A 264 35.39 -19.26 -36.68
CA ARG A 264 35.74 -19.62 -38.07
C ARG A 264 36.09 -21.10 -38.19
N ASN A 265 36.59 -21.72 -37.12
CA ASN A 265 36.90 -23.14 -37.13
C ASN A 265 35.60 -23.97 -36.95
N PRO A 266 35.15 -24.75 -37.95
CA PRO A 266 33.88 -25.46 -37.89
C PRO A 266 33.83 -26.53 -36.79
N VAL A 267 34.96 -27.17 -36.48
CA VAL A 267 35.06 -28.19 -35.42
C VAL A 267 34.89 -27.53 -34.06
N LEU A 268 35.57 -26.41 -33.83
CA LEU A 268 35.46 -25.65 -32.58
C LEU A 268 34.06 -25.06 -32.40
N LYS A 269 33.49 -24.47 -33.46
CA LYS A 269 32.12 -23.96 -33.47
C LYS A 269 31.10 -25.02 -33.04
N ARG A 270 31.15 -26.20 -33.67
CA ARG A 270 30.27 -27.33 -33.33
C ARG A 270 30.46 -27.81 -31.88
N LYS A 271 31.70 -27.80 -31.37
CA LYS A 271 31.99 -28.14 -29.97
C LYS A 271 31.37 -27.14 -29.00
N LEU A 272 31.50 -25.85 -29.26
CA LEU A 272 30.91 -24.78 -28.45
C LEU A 272 29.37 -24.86 -28.47
N GLU A 273 28.78 -25.02 -29.66
CA GLU A 273 27.34 -25.17 -29.83
C GLU A 273 26.78 -26.38 -29.09
N ASN A 274 27.41 -27.55 -29.24
CA ASN A 274 27.02 -28.76 -28.50
C ASN A 274 27.10 -28.56 -26.98
N SER A 275 28.14 -27.87 -26.49
CA SER A 275 28.29 -27.55 -25.07
C SER A 275 27.17 -26.63 -24.57
N ARG A 276 26.82 -25.59 -25.35
CA ARG A 276 25.72 -24.68 -25.04
C ARG A 276 24.36 -25.38 -25.07
N VAL A 277 24.09 -26.20 -26.08
CA VAL A 277 22.84 -26.98 -26.20
C VAL A 277 22.71 -27.94 -25.01
N LYS A 278 23.79 -28.62 -24.62
CA LYS A 278 23.79 -29.47 -23.42
C LYS A 278 23.45 -28.67 -22.16
N ALA A 279 24.14 -27.56 -21.92
CA ALA A 279 23.87 -26.70 -20.75
C ALA A 279 22.43 -26.14 -20.76
N ARG A 280 21.89 -25.79 -21.92
CA ARG A 280 20.49 -25.37 -22.09
C ARG A 280 19.53 -26.49 -21.72
N ASN A 281 19.78 -27.72 -22.18
CA ASN A 281 18.94 -28.88 -21.88
C ASN A 281 18.99 -29.23 -20.38
N ASP A 282 20.16 -29.18 -19.76
CA ASP A 282 20.32 -29.38 -18.32
C ASP A 282 19.52 -28.33 -17.53
N ALA A 283 19.57 -27.06 -17.93
CA ALA A 283 18.76 -26.00 -17.33
C ALA A 283 17.25 -26.20 -17.58
N ALA A 284 16.86 -26.66 -18.76
CA ALA A 284 15.47 -26.94 -19.12
C ALA A 284 14.88 -28.11 -18.32
N ASN A 285 15.69 -29.13 -18.01
CA ASN A 285 15.31 -30.22 -17.13
C ASN A 285 14.97 -29.70 -15.72
N ILE A 286 15.71 -28.73 -15.20
CA ILE A 286 15.38 -28.08 -13.93
C ILE A 286 14.02 -27.37 -14.02
N VAL A 287 13.72 -26.68 -15.13
CA VAL A 287 12.41 -26.06 -15.36
C VAL A 287 11.30 -27.12 -15.36
N ALA A 288 11.50 -28.25 -16.04
CA ALA A 288 10.56 -29.36 -16.08
C ALA A 288 10.26 -29.93 -14.69
N VAL A 289 11.27 -30.01 -13.81
CA VAL A 289 11.09 -30.47 -12.42
C VAL A 289 10.39 -29.42 -11.53
N LYS A 290 10.61 -28.12 -11.77
CA LYS A 290 10.00 -27.05 -10.93
C LYS A 290 8.58 -26.69 -11.35
N LYS A 291 8.22 -26.83 -12.64
CA LYS A 291 6.90 -26.43 -13.16
C LYS A 291 5.73 -27.16 -12.45
N PRO A 292 5.76 -28.48 -12.23
CA PRO A 292 4.72 -29.19 -11.48
C PRO A 292 4.49 -28.63 -10.07
N LYS A 293 5.56 -28.18 -9.39
CA LYS A 293 5.43 -27.60 -8.03
C LYS A 293 4.62 -26.31 -8.00
N VAL A 294 4.69 -25.50 -9.06
CA VAL A 294 3.85 -24.30 -9.20
C VAL A 294 2.40 -24.70 -9.40
N ILE A 295 2.14 -25.66 -10.29
CA ILE A 295 0.78 -26.16 -10.57
C ILE A 295 0.15 -26.74 -9.30
N THR A 296 0.90 -27.54 -8.52
CA THR A 296 0.42 -28.07 -7.24
C THR A 296 0.11 -26.95 -6.26
N ALA A 297 1.02 -25.98 -6.08
CA ALA A 297 0.78 -24.87 -5.15
C ALA A 297 -0.38 -23.94 -5.58
N GLU A 298 -0.63 -23.79 -6.90
CA GLU A 298 -1.80 -23.10 -7.45
C GLU A 298 -3.09 -23.84 -7.08
N LYS A 299 -3.12 -25.16 -7.24
CA LYS A 299 -4.26 -25.99 -6.84
C LYS A 299 -4.51 -25.92 -5.33
N ASP A 300 -3.44 -25.99 -4.52
CA ASP A 300 -3.55 -25.88 -3.06
C ASP A 300 -4.14 -24.52 -2.65
N LEU A 301 -3.73 -23.44 -3.32
CA LEU A 301 -4.31 -22.11 -3.09
C LEU A 301 -5.78 -22.04 -3.49
N GLN A 302 -6.16 -22.60 -4.65
CA GLN A 302 -7.56 -22.66 -5.08
C GLN A 302 -8.43 -23.42 -4.09
N VAL A 303 -7.97 -24.59 -3.62
CA VAL A 303 -8.67 -25.38 -2.60
C VAL A 303 -8.78 -24.62 -1.28
N ALA A 304 -7.71 -23.95 -0.83
CA ALA A 304 -7.73 -23.17 0.40
C ALA A 304 -8.68 -21.96 0.30
N ASN A 305 -8.71 -21.26 -0.83
CA ASN A 305 -9.62 -20.14 -1.07
C ASN A 305 -11.08 -20.63 -1.08
N LYS A 306 -11.38 -21.70 -1.82
CA LYS A 306 -12.72 -22.28 -1.86
C LYS A 306 -13.21 -22.68 -0.47
N ALA A 307 -12.36 -23.34 0.32
CA ALA A 307 -12.70 -23.72 1.68
C ALA A 307 -12.95 -22.53 2.61
N LEU A 308 -12.27 -21.39 2.39
CA LEU A 308 -12.52 -20.16 3.12
C LEU A 308 -13.82 -19.50 2.67
N GLU A 309 -14.05 -19.39 1.36
CA GLU A 309 -15.26 -18.81 0.76
C GLU A 309 -16.52 -19.59 1.18
N ASP A 310 -16.51 -20.91 1.05
CA ASP A 310 -17.61 -21.78 1.49
C ASP A 310 -17.92 -21.58 3.00
N ALA A 311 -16.89 -21.33 3.81
CA ALA A 311 -17.03 -21.08 5.24
C ALA A 311 -17.57 -19.68 5.57
N GLU A 312 -17.10 -18.65 4.85
CA GLU A 312 -17.57 -17.28 4.97
C GLU A 312 -19.03 -17.15 4.50
N ASP A 313 -19.44 -17.87 3.45
CA ASP A 313 -20.83 -17.96 2.99
C ASP A 313 -21.74 -18.54 4.08
N ILE A 314 -21.37 -19.67 4.70
CA ILE A 314 -22.12 -20.26 5.83
C ILE A 314 -22.29 -19.24 6.97
N VAL A 315 -21.22 -18.54 7.36
CA VAL A 315 -21.26 -17.53 8.42
C VAL A 315 -22.09 -16.31 8.02
N SER A 316 -22.07 -15.92 6.74
CA SER A 316 -22.76 -14.73 6.24
C SER A 316 -24.28 -14.86 6.32
N ARG A 317 -24.80 -16.09 6.15
CA ARG A 317 -26.23 -16.45 6.19
C ARG A 317 -26.83 -16.48 7.61
N ILE A 318 -26.03 -16.21 8.64
CA ILE A 318 -26.48 -16.18 10.04
C ILE A 318 -26.70 -14.72 10.45
N ASP A 319 -27.96 -14.39 10.73
CA ASP A 319 -28.38 -13.04 11.11
C ASP A 319 -28.08 -12.72 12.59
N ASP A 320 -28.19 -13.74 13.45
CA ASP A 320 -27.93 -13.60 14.89
C ASP A 320 -26.43 -13.41 15.17
N PRO A 321 -25.99 -12.29 15.77
CA PRO A 321 -24.58 -12.00 15.99
C PRO A 321 -23.85 -13.02 16.89
N VAL A 322 -24.54 -13.58 17.89
CA VAL A 322 -23.97 -14.55 18.83
C VAL A 322 -23.76 -15.87 18.12
N LYS A 323 -24.76 -16.33 17.36
CA LYS A 323 -24.65 -17.54 16.54
C LYS A 323 -23.63 -17.37 15.42
N LYS A 324 -23.51 -16.17 14.84
CA LYS A 324 -22.51 -15.86 13.82
C LYS A 324 -21.09 -15.98 14.36
N GLU A 325 -20.84 -15.48 15.57
CA GLU A 325 -19.52 -15.60 16.19
C GLU A 325 -19.19 -17.05 16.61
N ALA A 326 -20.17 -17.79 17.11
CA ALA A 326 -20.01 -19.23 17.34
C ALA A 326 -19.71 -19.98 16.03
N ALA A 327 -20.43 -19.67 14.95
CA ALA A 327 -20.22 -20.26 13.64
C ALA A 327 -18.84 -19.93 13.06
N LYS A 328 -18.31 -18.71 13.23
CA LYS A 328 -16.93 -18.38 12.82
C LYS A 328 -15.89 -19.29 13.47
N LYS A 329 -16.08 -19.62 14.76
CA LYS A 329 -15.20 -20.54 15.50
C LYS A 329 -15.39 -21.97 15.02
N THR A 330 -16.63 -22.44 14.90
CA THR A 330 -16.93 -23.80 14.39
C THR A 330 -16.42 -24.01 12.97
N GLN A 331 -16.55 -23.01 12.11
CA GLN A 331 -16.05 -23.04 10.74
C GLN A 331 -14.54 -22.80 10.66
N ASP A 332 -13.85 -22.50 11.76
CA ASP A 332 -12.42 -22.20 11.78
C ASP A 332 -11.99 -21.19 10.70
N ILE A 333 -12.69 -20.05 10.64
CA ILE A 333 -12.40 -18.99 9.66
C ILE A 333 -10.94 -18.53 9.78
N THR A 334 -10.43 -18.40 11.02
CA THR A 334 -9.06 -17.99 11.29
C THR A 334 -8.03 -19.01 10.79
N GLY A 335 -8.24 -20.30 11.04
CA GLY A 335 -7.37 -21.36 10.54
C GLY A 335 -7.41 -21.49 9.02
N LYS A 336 -8.59 -21.35 8.40
CA LYS A 336 -8.75 -21.30 6.93
C LYS A 336 -8.03 -20.09 6.31
N ARG A 337 -8.15 -18.89 6.88
CA ARG A 337 -7.37 -17.71 6.47
C ARG A 337 -5.87 -17.95 6.60
N THR A 338 -5.44 -18.61 7.67
CA THR A 338 -4.03 -18.98 7.87
C THR A 338 -3.54 -19.96 6.80
N ARG A 339 -4.37 -20.95 6.43
CA ARG A 339 -4.06 -21.89 5.32
C ARG A 339 -3.93 -21.19 3.98
N VAL A 340 -4.85 -20.26 3.64
CA VAL A 340 -4.73 -19.42 2.45
C VAL A 340 -3.41 -18.65 2.45
N GLY A 341 -3.05 -18.02 3.57
CA GLY A 341 -1.77 -17.31 3.72
C GLY A 341 -0.56 -18.22 3.48
N THR A 342 -0.59 -19.45 4.00
CA THR A 342 0.48 -20.44 3.80
C THR A 342 0.55 -20.93 2.35
N ALA A 343 -0.58 -21.23 1.71
CA ALA A 343 -0.64 -21.62 0.30
C ALA A 343 -0.14 -20.50 -0.63
N LYS A 344 -0.52 -19.24 -0.38
CA LYS A 344 0.00 -18.07 -1.12
C LYS A 344 1.53 -17.97 -1.03
N ARG A 345 2.11 -18.19 0.16
CA ARG A 345 3.57 -18.21 0.35
C ARG A 345 4.23 -19.37 -0.39
N ALA A 346 3.65 -20.57 -0.33
CA ALA A 346 4.16 -21.74 -1.04
C ALA A 346 4.17 -21.52 -2.56
N LEU A 347 3.07 -21.00 -3.11
CA LEU A 347 2.97 -20.64 -4.52
C LEU A 347 4.01 -19.60 -4.92
N THR A 348 4.12 -18.51 -4.16
CA THR A 348 5.12 -17.46 -4.39
C THR A 348 6.54 -18.04 -4.43
N ASN A 349 6.88 -18.95 -3.51
CA ASN A 349 8.18 -19.60 -3.47
C ASN A 349 8.40 -20.52 -4.67
N ALA A 350 7.40 -21.32 -5.05
CA ALA A 350 7.48 -22.20 -6.22
C ALA A 350 7.68 -21.39 -7.51
N GLN A 351 6.91 -20.32 -7.70
CA GLN A 351 7.03 -19.40 -8.83
C GLN A 351 8.42 -18.74 -8.87
N LYS A 352 8.96 -18.32 -7.72
CA LYS A 352 10.33 -17.77 -7.61
C LYS A 352 11.38 -18.78 -8.09
N GLN A 353 11.27 -20.04 -7.68
CA GLN A 353 12.20 -21.09 -8.10
C GLN A 353 12.07 -21.42 -9.59
N LEU A 354 10.84 -21.53 -10.11
CA LEU A 354 10.60 -21.71 -11.54
C LEU A 354 11.16 -20.55 -12.35
N GLY A 355 10.96 -19.31 -11.91
CA GLY A 355 11.51 -18.11 -12.54
C GLY A 355 13.05 -18.09 -12.55
N LYS A 356 13.70 -18.55 -11.47
CA LYS A 356 15.16 -18.73 -11.46
C LYS A 356 15.62 -19.76 -12.50
N ALA A 357 14.95 -20.90 -12.57
CA ALA A 357 15.26 -21.95 -13.54
C ALA A 357 15.05 -21.47 -15.00
N ARG A 358 13.94 -20.77 -15.29
CA ARG A 358 13.68 -20.20 -16.63
C ARG A 358 14.75 -19.19 -17.04
N ARG A 359 15.20 -18.33 -16.12
CA ARG A 359 16.30 -17.39 -16.39
C ARG A 359 17.63 -18.10 -16.66
N ALA A 360 17.86 -19.29 -16.11
CA ALA A 360 19.04 -20.09 -16.43
C ALA A 360 18.99 -20.58 -17.88
N VAL A 361 17.83 -21.05 -18.35
CA VAL A 361 17.64 -21.45 -19.76
C VAL A 361 17.87 -20.28 -20.72
N MET A 362 17.35 -19.10 -20.35
CA MET A 362 17.48 -17.88 -21.16
C MET A 362 18.94 -17.50 -21.46
N LYS A 363 19.90 -17.81 -20.57
CA LYS A 363 21.32 -17.50 -20.79
C LYS A 363 21.93 -18.18 -22.02
N TYR A 364 21.26 -19.17 -22.59
CA TYR A 364 21.74 -19.95 -23.72
C TYR A 364 20.92 -19.73 -25.01
N ASP A 365 19.98 -18.78 -24.97
CA ASP A 365 19.05 -18.48 -26.06
C ASP A 365 19.20 -17.02 -26.48
N GLU A 366 19.78 -16.79 -27.66
CA GLU A 366 20.18 -15.46 -28.12
C GLU A 366 18.98 -14.50 -28.23
N GLN A 367 17.85 -14.98 -28.75
CA GLN A 367 16.67 -14.15 -28.97
C GLN A 367 16.03 -13.73 -27.63
N LEU A 368 15.96 -14.66 -26.67
CA LEU A 368 15.48 -14.34 -25.33
C LEU A 368 16.43 -13.37 -24.62
N LEU A 369 17.76 -13.51 -24.79
CA LEU A 369 18.72 -12.55 -24.26
C LEU A 369 18.55 -11.15 -24.83
N LYS A 370 18.41 -11.02 -26.16
CA LYS A 370 18.17 -9.72 -26.81
C LYS A 370 16.90 -9.04 -26.27
N THR A 371 15.83 -9.82 -26.13
CA THR A 371 14.55 -9.35 -25.60
C THR A 371 14.68 -8.89 -24.15
N GLU A 372 15.29 -9.70 -23.27
CA GLU A 372 15.44 -9.35 -21.86
C GLU A 372 16.38 -8.15 -21.66
N ILE A 373 17.47 -8.06 -22.43
CA ILE A 373 18.37 -6.89 -22.42
C ILE A 373 17.58 -5.62 -22.78
N ALA A 374 16.73 -5.67 -23.81
CA ALA A 374 15.89 -4.54 -24.18
C ALA A 374 14.89 -4.17 -23.06
N ASN A 375 14.25 -5.16 -22.44
CA ASN A 375 13.35 -4.95 -21.31
C ASN A 375 14.06 -4.30 -20.11
N LEU A 376 15.24 -4.80 -19.71
CA LEU A 376 16.00 -4.21 -18.61
C LEU A 376 16.46 -2.77 -18.90
N ASN A 377 16.83 -2.47 -20.15
CA ASN A 377 17.15 -1.10 -20.55
C ASN A 377 15.92 -0.18 -20.45
N LYS A 378 14.74 -0.67 -20.84
CA LYS A 378 13.48 0.06 -20.70
C LYS A 378 13.14 0.33 -19.24
N ASP A 379 13.27 -0.67 -18.37
CA ASP A 379 13.07 -0.51 -16.93
C ASP A 379 14.06 0.48 -16.30
N LEU A 380 15.34 0.45 -16.72
CA LEU A 380 16.33 1.44 -16.31
C LEU A 380 15.95 2.86 -16.74
N ALA A 381 15.40 3.02 -17.94
CA ALA A 381 14.90 4.32 -18.40
C ALA A 381 13.71 4.80 -17.54
N TYR A 382 12.79 3.90 -17.18
CA TYR A 382 11.70 4.22 -16.26
C TYR A 382 12.20 4.65 -14.88
N LEU A 383 13.15 3.92 -14.29
CA LEU A 383 13.73 4.28 -12.99
C LEU A 383 14.37 5.67 -13.01
N LYS A 384 15.06 6.04 -14.09
CA LYS A 384 15.63 7.39 -14.25
C LYS A 384 14.53 8.46 -14.37
N ALA A 385 13.47 8.18 -15.11
CA ALA A 385 12.32 9.08 -15.21
C ALA A 385 11.61 9.25 -13.86
N PHE A 386 11.49 8.18 -13.08
CA PHE A 386 10.94 8.22 -11.73
C PHE A 386 11.81 9.03 -10.77
N ASP A 387 13.13 9.02 -10.93
CA ASP A 387 14.01 9.86 -10.12
C ASP A 387 13.78 11.36 -10.39
N ALA A 388 13.59 11.74 -11.66
CA ALA A 388 13.21 13.11 -12.01
C ALA A 388 11.83 13.48 -11.42
N ALA A 389 10.83 12.60 -11.54
CA ALA A 389 9.50 12.80 -10.96
C ALA A 389 9.54 12.94 -9.43
N ARG A 390 10.37 12.15 -8.75
CA ARG A 390 10.60 12.23 -7.30
C ARG A 390 11.09 13.61 -6.87
N VAL A 391 12.02 14.21 -7.61
CA VAL A 391 12.53 15.57 -7.32
C VAL A 391 11.42 16.61 -7.45
N ALA A 392 10.52 16.43 -8.43
CA ALA A 392 9.40 17.33 -8.69
C ALA A 392 8.23 17.21 -7.70
N LEU A 393 8.21 16.19 -6.83
CA LEU A 393 7.15 16.04 -5.82
C LEU A 393 7.10 17.27 -4.91
N ARG A 394 5.89 17.79 -4.70
CA ARG A 394 5.64 18.95 -3.84
C ARG A 394 5.13 18.47 -2.47
N PRO A 395 5.38 19.23 -1.39
CA PRO A 395 4.70 19.00 -0.13
C PRO A 395 3.19 19.20 -0.27
N LEU A 396 2.44 18.28 0.35
CA LEU A 396 1.02 18.46 0.58
C LEU A 396 0.79 19.55 1.63
N LYS A 397 -0.31 20.30 1.53
CA LYS A 397 -0.63 21.40 2.46
C LYS A 397 -1.89 21.09 3.25
N ALA A 398 -1.88 21.46 4.53
CA ALA A 398 -3.03 21.31 5.41
C ALA A 398 -4.15 22.33 5.12
N ALA A 399 -3.80 23.52 4.59
CA ALA A 399 -4.69 24.58 4.17
C ALA A 399 -4.14 25.30 2.93
#